data_AF-A0A929W028-F1
#
_entry.id   AF-A0A929W028-F1
#
_cell.length_a   1.000
_cell.length_b   1.000
_cell.length_c   1.000
_cell.angle_alpha   90.00
_cell.angle_beta   90.00
_cell.angle_gamma   90.00
#
_symmetry.space_group_name_H-M   'P 1'
#
loop_
_entity.id
_entity.type
_entity.pdbx_description
1 polymer ?
#
loop_
_entity_poly.entity_id
_entity_poly.type
_entity_poly.pdbx_seq_one_letter_code
_entity_poly.pdbx_strand_id
1 'polypeptide(L)'
;MKLTEDFLPLLCTIKYIEMNAYRKAFFILARRRHTAIRQIGLPYLLSAVSAAILAVGLASAVYHCLAPMLALMLENVEPSVAFSAIGLDWPGLICTTIGGFLLLGSLYSAHRATLRMLRSQRWTLMPERMKPSTDKRLLRFTLDASMWLVIIGLVALPLVLIGVGLVESALSELMFNESNVPLWVYVAAAAFSAVGILVFEITALYRRIVGLHYHSL
;
A
#
# COMPACT_ATOMS: atom_id res chain seq x y z
N MET A 1 5.17 -1.49 45.46
CA MET A 1 4.51 -1.61 44.15
C MET A 1 5.47 -2.29 43.19
N LYS A 2 5.32 -3.60 42.99
CA LYS A 2 6.13 -4.42 42.07
C LYS A 2 5.49 -4.36 40.67
N LEU A 3 5.76 -3.31 39.90
CA LEU A 3 5.22 -3.19 38.54
C LEU A 3 6.08 -3.95 37.50
N THR A 4 7.34 -4.24 37.81
CA THR A 4 8.30 -4.82 36.85
C THR A 4 8.32 -6.35 36.85
N GLU A 5 8.04 -7.00 37.98
CA GLU A 5 8.07 -8.47 38.10
C GLU A 5 6.83 -9.15 37.48
N ASP A 6 5.68 -8.47 37.46
CA ASP A 6 4.45 -9.02 36.87
C ASP A 6 4.32 -8.72 35.36
N PHE A 7 4.95 -7.66 34.85
CA PHE A 7 4.87 -7.27 33.44
C PHE A 7 5.74 -8.13 32.53
N LEU A 8 6.94 -8.53 32.99
CA LEU A 8 7.85 -9.36 32.21
C LEU A 8 7.26 -10.74 31.85
N PRO A 9 6.69 -11.52 32.78
CA PRO A 9 6.06 -12.79 32.46
C PRO A 9 4.82 -12.58 31.58
N LEU A 10 4.07 -11.48 31.76
CA LEU A 10 2.90 -11.16 30.93
C LEU A 10 3.29 -10.82 29.49
N LEU A 11 4.35 -10.02 29.28
CA LEU A 11 4.95 -9.75 27.97
C LEU A 11 5.50 -11.02 27.32
N CYS A 12 6.17 -11.88 28.08
CA CYS A 12 6.65 -13.16 27.57
C CYS A 12 5.48 -14.06 27.15
N THR A 13 4.42 -14.10 27.95
CA THR A 13 3.22 -14.93 27.67
C THR A 13 2.45 -14.38 26.45
N ILE A 14 2.30 -13.06 26.33
CA ILE A 14 1.72 -12.40 25.14
C ILE A 14 2.56 -12.72 23.91
N LYS A 15 3.88 -12.53 23.98
CA LYS A 15 4.80 -12.81 22.86
C LYS A 15 4.76 -14.29 22.47
N TYR A 16 4.62 -15.20 23.43
CA TYR A 16 4.52 -16.63 23.18
C TYR A 16 3.18 -17.05 22.57
N ILE A 17 2.07 -16.49 23.04
CA ILE A 17 0.72 -16.74 22.51
C ILE A 17 0.58 -16.15 21.11
N GLU A 18 1.03 -14.92 20.90
CA GLU A 18 1.12 -14.30 19.57
C GLU A 18 1.98 -15.13 18.63
N MET A 19 3.18 -15.51 19.06
CA MET A 19 4.09 -16.29 18.23
C MET A 19 3.49 -17.65 17.86
N ASN A 20 2.70 -18.28 18.73
CA ASN A 20 1.96 -19.49 18.39
C ASN A 20 0.78 -19.26 17.44
N ALA A 21 0.01 -18.18 17.58
CA ALA A 21 -1.09 -17.85 16.66
C ALA A 21 -0.58 -17.43 15.28
N TYR A 22 0.47 -16.60 15.24
CA TYR A 22 1.17 -16.19 14.02
C TYR A 22 1.82 -17.38 13.31
N ARG A 23 2.43 -18.31 14.07
CA ARG A 23 3.02 -19.53 13.54
C ARG A 23 1.96 -20.52 13.04
N LYS A 24 0.82 -20.64 13.71
CA LYS A 24 -0.34 -21.43 13.23
C LYS A 24 -0.96 -20.81 11.97
N ALA A 25 -1.18 -19.50 11.94
CA ALA A 25 -1.68 -18.78 10.77
C ALA A 25 -0.74 -18.97 9.56
N PHE A 26 0.57 -18.84 9.78
CA PHE A 26 1.59 -19.11 8.77
C PHE A 26 1.57 -20.56 8.30
N PHE A 27 1.48 -21.55 9.20
CA PHE A 27 1.41 -22.97 8.84
C PHE A 27 0.16 -23.31 8.01
N ILE A 28 -0.97 -22.68 8.29
CA ILE A 28 -2.22 -22.92 7.56
C ILE A 28 -2.15 -22.28 6.18
N LEU A 29 -1.59 -21.07 6.07
CA LEU A 29 -1.31 -20.42 4.79
C LEU A 29 -0.35 -21.27 3.94
N ALA A 30 0.72 -21.78 4.56
CA ALA A 30 1.73 -22.61 3.91
C ALA A 30 1.17 -23.98 3.46
N ARG A 31 0.34 -24.64 4.29
CA ARG A 31 -0.24 -25.96 4.00
C ARG A 31 -1.28 -25.93 2.89
N ARG A 32 -1.93 -24.78 2.65
CA ARG A 32 -2.95 -24.60 1.60
C ARG A 32 -2.57 -23.51 0.59
N ARG A 33 -1.27 -23.33 0.35
CA ARG A 33 -0.70 -22.34 -0.58
C ARG A 33 -1.37 -22.35 -1.95
N HIS A 34 -1.63 -23.53 -2.50
CA HIS A 34 -2.12 -23.68 -3.88
C HIS A 34 -3.56 -23.17 -4.06
N THR A 35 -4.41 -23.36 -3.05
CA THR A 35 -5.81 -22.90 -3.05
C THR A 35 -5.89 -21.42 -2.73
N ALA A 36 -5.04 -20.92 -1.81
CA ALA A 36 -4.95 -19.50 -1.49
C ALA A 36 -4.43 -18.69 -2.68
N ILE A 37 -3.34 -19.13 -3.32
CA ILE A 37 -2.78 -18.49 -4.52
C ILE A 37 -3.79 -18.49 -5.67
N ARG A 38 -4.53 -19.60 -5.88
CA ARG A 38 -5.52 -19.67 -6.96
C ARG A 38 -6.74 -18.78 -6.75
N GLN A 39 -7.15 -18.53 -5.50
CA GLN A 39 -8.35 -17.74 -5.20
C GLN A 39 -8.06 -16.26 -4.91
N ILE A 40 -6.88 -15.95 -4.37
CA ILE A 40 -6.49 -14.59 -3.95
C ILE A 40 -5.40 -13.99 -4.84
N GLY A 41 -4.60 -14.81 -5.54
CA GLY A 41 -3.48 -14.33 -6.34
C GLY A 41 -3.91 -13.43 -7.50
N LEU A 42 -5.00 -13.76 -8.21
CA LEU A 42 -5.49 -12.95 -9.32
C LEU A 42 -5.90 -11.52 -8.90
N PRO A 43 -6.75 -11.31 -7.87
CA PRO A 43 -7.11 -9.95 -7.46
C PRO A 43 -5.92 -9.17 -6.89
N TYR A 44 -4.92 -9.84 -6.30
CA TYR A 44 -3.71 -9.19 -5.77
C TYR A 44 -2.73 -8.79 -6.87
N LEU A 45 -2.62 -9.61 -7.92
CA LEU A 45 -1.86 -9.22 -9.11
C LEU A 45 -2.54 -8.07 -9.85
N LEU A 46 -3.87 -8.10 -9.96
CA LEU A 46 -4.63 -7.01 -10.56
C LEU A 46 -4.44 -5.70 -9.79
N SER A 47 -4.47 -5.70 -8.46
CA SER A 47 -4.21 -4.49 -7.66
C SER A 47 -2.78 -3.98 -7.81
N ALA A 48 -1.79 -4.87 -7.84
CA ALA A 48 -0.40 -4.51 -8.09
C ALA A 48 -0.21 -3.83 -9.45
N VAL A 49 -0.80 -4.39 -10.51
CA VAL A 49 -0.74 -3.83 -11.87
C VAL A 49 -1.49 -2.49 -11.93
N SER A 50 -2.65 -2.39 -11.28
CA SER A 50 -3.42 -1.15 -11.21
C SER A 50 -2.63 -0.03 -10.52
N ALA A 51 -1.94 -0.37 -9.43
CA ALA A 51 -1.09 0.56 -8.69
C ALA A 51 0.11 1.02 -9.50
N ALA A 52 0.70 0.13 -10.29
CA ALA A 52 1.77 0.49 -11.23
C ALA A 52 1.29 1.47 -12.29
N ILE A 53 0.14 1.22 -12.92
CA ILE A 53 -0.45 2.11 -13.93
C ILE A 53 -0.76 3.49 -13.33
N LEU A 54 -1.32 3.53 -12.12
CA LEU A 54 -1.58 4.77 -11.40
C LEU A 54 -0.29 5.56 -11.13
N ALA A 55 0.77 4.89 -10.66
CA ALA A 55 2.04 5.53 -10.35
C ALA A 55 2.74 6.09 -11.59
N VAL A 56 2.68 5.38 -12.71
CA VAL A 56 3.20 5.86 -14.00
C VAL A 56 2.44 7.11 -14.46
N GLY A 57 1.10 7.07 -14.39
CA GLY A 57 0.28 8.24 -14.72
C GLY A 57 0.59 9.44 -13.82
N LEU A 58 0.78 9.21 -12.51
CA LEU A 58 1.11 10.28 -11.57
C LEU A 58 2.49 10.89 -11.87
N ALA A 59 3.50 10.05 -12.14
CA ALA A 59 4.83 10.52 -12.52
C ALA A 59 4.79 11.36 -13.81
N SER A 60 3.99 10.94 -14.80
CA SER A 60 3.77 11.69 -16.05
C SER A 60 3.13 13.05 -15.79
N ALA A 61 2.02 13.06 -15.05
CA ALA A 61 1.30 14.29 -14.71
C ALA A 61 2.16 15.26 -13.87
N VAL A 62 3.00 14.73 -12.98
CA VAL A 62 3.93 15.54 -12.19
C VAL A 62 4.93 16.26 -13.09
N TYR A 63 5.54 15.54 -14.04
CA TYR A 63 6.55 16.12 -14.92
C TYR A 63 5.96 17.06 -15.98
N HIS A 64 4.87 16.67 -16.64
CA HIS A 64 4.32 17.43 -17.77
C HIS A 64 3.38 18.57 -17.38
N CYS A 65 2.78 18.53 -16.19
CA CYS A 65 1.85 19.58 -15.75
C CYS A 65 2.35 20.32 -14.51
N LEU A 66 2.71 19.61 -13.43
CA LEU A 66 3.07 20.24 -12.16
C LEU A 66 4.42 20.97 -12.20
N ALA A 67 5.44 20.33 -12.78
CA ALA A 67 6.78 20.92 -12.86
C ALA A 67 6.82 22.23 -13.67
N PRO A 68 6.25 22.33 -14.89
CA PRO A 68 6.19 23.60 -15.62
C PRO A 68 5.28 24.62 -14.92
N MET A 69 4.22 24.17 -14.23
CA MET A 69 3.38 25.07 -13.42
C MET A 69 4.17 25.70 -12.28
N LEU A 70 4.97 24.92 -11.57
CA LEU A 70 5.84 25.40 -10.50
C LEU A 70 6.92 26.34 -11.05
N ALA A 71 7.50 26.05 -12.22
CA ALA A 71 8.46 26.94 -12.87
C ALA A 71 7.86 28.32 -13.17
N LEU A 72 6.68 28.37 -13.79
CA LEU A 72 5.99 29.62 -14.12
C LEU A 72 5.53 30.40 -12.87
N MET A 73 5.14 29.68 -11.81
CA MET A 73 4.81 30.33 -10.53
C MET A 73 6.03 30.94 -9.84
N LEU A 74 7.20 30.30 -9.94
CA LEU A 74 8.46 30.85 -9.42
C LEU A 74 8.88 32.12 -10.19
N GLU A 75 8.52 32.23 -11.46
CA GLU A 75 8.71 33.43 -12.29
C GLU A 75 7.65 34.53 -12.04
N ASN A 76 6.75 34.35 -11.06
CA ASN A 76 5.63 35.26 -10.73
C ASN A 76 4.61 35.46 -11.87
N VAL A 77 4.44 34.47 -12.76
CA VAL A 77 3.39 34.49 -13.78
C VAL A 77 2.03 34.25 -13.12
N GLU A 78 0.99 34.97 -13.55
CA GLU A 78 -0.36 34.76 -13.05
C GLU A 78 -0.83 33.30 -13.27
N PRO A 79 -1.46 32.66 -12.26
CA PRO A 79 -1.89 31.26 -12.33
C PRO A 79 -2.77 30.93 -13.54
N SER A 80 -3.63 31.88 -13.93
CA SER A 80 -4.54 31.76 -15.07
C SER A 80 -3.79 31.68 -16.41
N VAL A 81 -2.68 32.43 -16.53
CA VAL A 81 -1.83 32.48 -17.73
C VAL A 81 -0.89 31.27 -17.75
N ALA A 82 -0.37 30.85 -16.59
CA ALA A 82 0.43 29.64 -16.48
C ALA A 82 -0.38 28.39 -16.87
N PHE A 83 -1.64 28.30 -16.42
CA PHE A 83 -2.50 27.17 -16.75
C PHE A 83 -2.91 27.11 -18.23
N SER A 84 -3.04 28.26 -18.90
CA SER A 84 -3.36 28.30 -20.33
C SER A 84 -2.14 28.01 -21.22
N ALA A 85 -0.93 28.27 -20.72
CA ALA A 85 0.33 27.96 -21.40
C ALA A 85 0.73 26.48 -21.29
N ILE A 86 0.32 25.82 -20.20
CA ILE A 86 0.62 24.40 -19.95
C ILE A 86 -0.40 23.53 -20.69
N GLY A 87 0.09 22.68 -21.59
CA GLY A 87 -0.73 21.65 -22.21
C GLY A 87 -1.22 20.61 -21.20
N LEU A 88 -2.40 20.05 -21.43
CA LEU A 88 -2.90 18.94 -20.62
C LEU A 88 -2.15 17.64 -20.99
N ASP A 89 -1.56 16.97 -20.00
CA ASP A 89 -1.01 15.62 -20.16
C ASP A 89 -2.15 14.59 -20.22
N TRP A 90 -2.78 14.49 -21.39
CA TRP A 90 -3.86 13.53 -21.63
C TRP A 90 -3.44 12.07 -21.36
N PRO A 91 -2.26 11.59 -21.82
CA PRO A 91 -1.79 10.24 -21.46
C PRO A 91 -1.68 10.02 -19.95
N GLY A 92 -1.04 10.93 -19.21
CA GLY A 92 -0.90 10.84 -17.76
C GLY A 92 -2.25 10.86 -17.04
N LEU A 93 -3.18 11.72 -17.46
CA LEU A 93 -4.54 11.81 -16.91
C LEU A 93 -5.36 10.55 -17.19
N ILE A 94 -5.26 9.97 -18.38
CA ILE A 94 -5.95 8.72 -18.73
C ILE A 94 -5.36 7.57 -17.89
N CYS A 95 -4.04 7.47 -17.78
CA CYS A 95 -3.40 6.44 -16.97
C CYS A 95 -3.72 6.56 -15.47
N THR A 96 -3.73 7.77 -14.92
CA THR A 96 -4.09 7.98 -13.50
C THR A 96 -5.54 7.64 -13.22
N THR A 97 -6.47 8.09 -14.06
CA THR A 97 -7.90 7.81 -13.88
C THR A 97 -8.19 6.33 -14.01
N ILE A 98 -7.74 5.68 -15.08
CA ILE A 98 -7.90 4.23 -15.29
C ILE A 98 -7.23 3.45 -14.16
N GLY A 99 -5.99 3.79 -13.81
CA GLY A 99 -5.24 3.15 -12.73
C GLY A 99 -5.96 3.26 -11.39
N GLY A 100 -6.52 4.43 -11.08
CA GLY A 100 -7.28 4.69 -9.85
C GLY A 100 -8.57 3.87 -9.79
N PHE A 101 -9.37 3.86 -10.86
CA PHE A 101 -10.59 3.06 -10.93
C PHE A 101 -10.31 1.56 -10.83
N LEU A 102 -9.29 1.08 -11.55
CA LEU A 102 -8.87 -0.31 -11.49
C LEU A 102 -8.38 -0.69 -10.10
N LEU A 103 -7.59 0.18 -9.45
CA LEU A 103 -7.04 -0.07 -8.11
C LEU A 103 -8.15 -0.17 -7.07
N LEU A 104 -9.14 0.72 -7.11
CA LEU A 104 -10.31 0.67 -6.24
C LEU A 104 -11.12 -0.61 -6.47
N GLY A 105 -11.38 -0.96 -7.73
CA GLY A 105 -12.09 -2.17 -8.10
C GLY A 105 -11.35 -3.45 -7.67
N SER A 106 -10.04 -3.49 -7.86
CA SER A 106 -9.19 -4.62 -7.49
C SER A 106 -9.09 -4.77 -5.98
N LEU A 107 -8.89 -3.68 -5.22
CA LEU A 107 -8.88 -3.69 -3.76
C LEU A 107 -10.22 -4.18 -3.20
N TYR A 108 -11.33 -3.73 -3.79
CA TYR A 108 -12.66 -4.20 -3.43
C TYR A 108 -12.84 -5.70 -3.71
N SER A 109 -12.38 -6.16 -4.88
CA SER A 109 -12.44 -7.57 -5.26
C SER A 109 -11.57 -8.45 -4.35
N ALA A 110 -10.35 -8.00 -4.02
CA ALA A 110 -9.42 -8.62 -3.10
C ALA A 110 -10.02 -8.71 -1.68
N HIS A 111 -10.69 -7.65 -1.23
CA HIS A 111 -11.42 -7.64 0.03
C HIS A 111 -12.58 -8.65 0.03
N ARG A 112 -13.42 -8.68 -1.02
CA ARG A 112 -14.50 -9.67 -1.11
C ARG A 112 -14.00 -11.10 -1.23
N ALA A 113 -12.91 -11.35 -1.97
CA ALA A 113 -12.32 -12.67 -2.13
C ALA A 113 -11.77 -13.20 -0.81
N THR A 114 -11.04 -12.35 -0.07
CA THR A 114 -10.55 -12.69 1.27
C THR A 114 -11.69 -12.94 2.25
N LEU A 115 -12.75 -12.12 2.25
CA LEU A 115 -13.94 -12.38 3.08
C LEU A 115 -14.65 -13.69 2.74
N ARG A 116 -14.81 -14.01 1.45
CA ARG A 116 -15.41 -15.28 1.00
C ARG A 116 -14.59 -16.48 1.48
N MET A 117 -13.26 -16.40 1.37
CA MET A 117 -12.36 -17.44 1.85
C MET A 117 -12.50 -17.64 3.36
N LEU A 118 -12.53 -16.54 4.12
CA LEU A 118 -12.66 -16.56 5.58
C LEU A 118 -14.04 -17.05 6.05
N ARG A 119 -15.13 -16.71 5.35
CA ARG A 119 -16.50 -17.15 5.66
C ARG A 119 -16.76 -18.62 5.31
N SER A 120 -16.01 -19.21 4.39
CA SER A 120 -16.29 -20.54 3.84
C SER A 120 -16.15 -21.72 4.83
N GLN A 121 -15.96 -21.50 6.13
CA GLN A 121 -15.87 -22.53 7.19
C GLN A 121 -14.79 -23.63 6.94
N ARG A 122 -13.98 -23.53 5.88
CA ARG A 122 -12.87 -24.45 5.58
C ARG A 122 -11.55 -24.07 6.25
N TRP A 123 -11.53 -22.91 6.91
CA TRP A 123 -10.41 -22.27 7.60
C TRP A 123 -10.82 -21.77 8.99
N THR A 124 -11.94 -22.28 9.53
CA THR A 124 -12.37 -22.01 10.91
C THR A 124 -11.40 -22.67 11.87
N LEU A 125 -10.41 -21.89 12.28
CA LEU A 125 -9.76 -22.15 13.55
C LEU A 125 -10.79 -21.93 14.64
N MET A 126 -10.92 -22.92 15.53
CA MET A 126 -11.80 -22.83 16.69
C MET A 126 -11.48 -21.51 17.41
N PRO A 127 -12.44 -20.59 17.54
CA PRO A 127 -12.17 -19.30 18.16
C PRO A 127 -11.85 -19.55 19.64
N GLU A 128 -10.65 -19.17 20.07
CA GLU A 128 -10.37 -19.03 21.50
C GLU A 128 -11.21 -17.85 21.99
N ARG A 129 -12.36 -18.16 22.60
CA ARG A 129 -13.25 -17.18 23.25
C ARG A 129 -12.52 -16.57 24.46
N MET A 130 -11.66 -15.59 24.21
CA MET A 130 -11.07 -14.75 25.25
C MET A 130 -11.61 -13.33 25.16
N LYS A 131 -12.19 -12.84 26.26
CA LYS A 131 -12.69 -11.47 26.45
C LYS A 131 -11.68 -10.43 25.94
N PRO A 132 -12.15 -9.29 25.39
CA PRO A 132 -11.26 -8.26 24.88
C PRO A 132 -10.54 -7.56 26.04
N SER A 133 -9.26 -7.87 26.26
CA SER A 133 -8.40 -7.13 27.20
C SER A 133 -7.87 -5.85 26.55
N THR A 134 -7.44 -4.89 27.38
CA THR A 134 -6.77 -3.64 26.98
C THR A 134 -5.56 -3.90 26.06
N ASP A 135 -4.88 -5.02 26.24
CA ASP A 135 -3.74 -5.46 25.41
C ASP A 135 -4.13 -5.69 23.94
N LYS A 136 -5.36 -6.14 23.67
CA LYS A 136 -5.86 -6.32 22.30
C LYS A 136 -6.11 -4.99 21.58
N ARG A 137 -6.29 -3.87 22.30
CA ARG A 137 -6.40 -2.53 21.70
C ARG A 137 -5.03 -1.98 21.33
N LEU A 138 -4.05 -2.17 22.22
CA LEU A 138 -2.67 -1.74 22.01
C LEU A 138 -2.02 -2.52 20.85
N LEU A 139 -2.27 -3.83 20.77
CA LEU A 139 -1.85 -4.66 19.64
C LEU A 139 -2.46 -4.23 18.29
N ARG A 140 -3.75 -3.84 18.28
CA ARG A 140 -4.36 -3.31 17.05
C ARG A 140 -3.70 -2.02 16.60
N PHE A 141 -3.41 -1.13 17.55
CA PHE A 141 -2.77 0.14 17.28
C PHE A 141 -1.35 -0.04 16.75
N THR A 142 -0.54 -0.92 17.35
CA THR A 142 0.82 -1.19 16.86
C THR A 142 0.81 -1.84 15.48
N LEU A 143 -0.14 -2.75 15.20
CA LEU A 143 -0.32 -3.34 13.88
C LEU A 143 -0.81 -2.33 12.84
N ASP A 144 -1.80 -1.48 13.17
CA ASP A 144 -2.26 -0.38 12.31
C ASP A 144 -1.11 0.56 11.99
N ALA A 145 -0.35 1.00 13.00
CA ALA A 145 0.80 1.85 12.84
C ALA A 145 1.86 1.20 11.93
N SER A 146 2.16 -0.09 12.12
CA SER A 146 3.12 -0.80 11.26
C SER A 146 2.66 -0.88 9.81
N MET A 147 1.36 -1.05 9.57
CA MET A 147 0.78 -1.14 8.24
C MET A 147 0.80 0.23 7.53
N TRP A 148 0.52 1.31 8.26
CA TRP A 148 0.74 2.69 7.79
C TRP A 148 2.20 2.96 7.49
N LEU A 149 3.12 2.50 8.35
CA LEU A 149 4.57 2.64 8.15
C LEU A 149 5.04 1.94 6.86
N VAL A 150 4.48 0.77 6.55
CA VAL A 150 4.77 0.05 5.30
C VAL A 150 4.25 0.84 4.09
N ILE A 151 3.01 1.35 4.14
CA ILE A 151 2.47 2.17 3.03
C ILE A 151 3.31 3.42 2.83
N ILE A 152 3.59 4.14 3.92
CA ILE A 152 4.35 5.39 3.88
C ILE A 152 5.76 5.11 3.37
N GLY A 153 6.45 4.11 3.92
CA GLY A 153 7.85 3.83 3.60
C GLY A 153 8.07 3.20 2.22
N LEU A 154 7.15 2.35 1.75
CA LEU A 154 7.36 1.56 0.53
C LEU A 154 6.63 2.12 -0.69
N VAL A 155 5.60 2.94 -0.49
CA VAL A 155 4.80 3.54 -1.58
C VAL A 155 4.92 5.05 -1.57
N ALA A 156 4.50 5.70 -0.47
CA ALA A 156 4.38 7.16 -0.47
C ALA A 156 5.75 7.85 -0.57
N LEU A 157 6.71 7.45 0.26
CA LEU A 157 8.02 8.09 0.33
C LEU A 157 8.82 7.92 -0.97
N PRO A 158 8.90 6.72 -1.60
CA PRO A 158 9.54 6.57 -2.91
C PRO A 158 8.85 7.41 -4.00
N LEU A 159 7.52 7.44 -4.04
CA LEU A 159 6.79 8.25 -5.03
C LEU A 159 6.98 9.75 -4.82
N VAL A 160 7.03 10.21 -3.57
CA VAL A 160 7.31 11.61 -3.24
C VAL A 160 8.73 11.97 -3.64
N LEU A 161 9.74 11.14 -3.32
CA LEU A 161 11.12 11.39 -3.72
C LEU A 161 11.29 11.41 -5.24
N ILE A 162 10.64 10.48 -5.96
CA ILE A 162 10.61 10.48 -7.42
C ILE A 162 9.96 11.76 -7.95
N GLY A 163 8.82 12.17 -7.37
CA GLY A 163 8.13 13.40 -7.75
C GLY A 163 8.97 14.66 -7.53
N VAL A 164 9.62 14.79 -6.36
CA VAL A 164 10.53 15.89 -6.06
C VAL A 164 11.70 15.90 -7.03
N GLY A 165 12.34 14.75 -7.29
CA GLY A 165 13.43 14.65 -8.24
C GLY A 165 13.02 15.00 -9.68
N LEU A 166 11.80 14.64 -10.09
CA LEU A 166 11.23 15.04 -11.39
C LEU A 166 11.02 16.55 -11.49
N VAL A 167 10.50 17.17 -10.42
CA VAL A 167 10.29 18.62 -10.34
C VAL A 167 11.64 19.35 -10.35
N GLU A 168 12.61 18.94 -9.53
CA GLU A 168 13.95 19.53 -9.52
C GLU A 168 14.65 19.38 -10.87
N SER A 169 14.56 18.22 -11.51
CA SER A 169 15.16 18.00 -12.84
C SER A 169 14.54 18.89 -13.91
N ALA A 170 13.22 19.11 -13.86
CA ALA A 170 12.52 20.02 -14.76
C ALA A 170 12.87 21.49 -14.51
N LEU A 171 13.09 21.88 -13.24
CA LEU A 171 13.46 23.24 -12.85
C LEU A 171 14.95 23.56 -13.08
N SER A 172 15.85 22.57 -12.99
CA SER A 172 17.29 22.84 -12.90
C SER A 172 17.99 23.15 -14.21
N GLU A 173 17.70 22.50 -15.36
CA GLU A 173 18.42 22.80 -16.63
C GLU A 173 17.96 22.03 -17.90
N LEU A 174 16.90 21.20 -17.89
CA LEU A 174 16.63 20.24 -19.00
C LEU A 174 15.42 20.52 -19.89
N MET A 175 14.58 21.51 -19.58
CA MET A 175 13.33 21.72 -20.35
C MET A 175 13.58 22.27 -21.77
N PHE A 176 14.77 22.83 -22.04
CA PHE A 176 15.05 23.53 -23.29
C PHE A 176 15.78 22.72 -24.37
N ASN A 177 16.31 21.52 -24.09
CA ASN A 177 17.12 20.82 -25.11
C ASN A 177 16.79 19.34 -25.37
N GLU A 178 16.16 18.59 -24.45
CA GLU A 178 15.65 17.23 -24.74
C GLU A 178 14.71 16.78 -23.60
N SER A 179 13.42 17.10 -23.73
CA SER A 179 12.41 17.06 -22.65
C SER A 179 11.79 15.68 -22.42
N ASN A 180 12.60 14.62 -22.23
CA ASN A 180 12.08 13.29 -21.96
C ASN A 180 12.54 12.77 -20.59
N VAL A 181 11.56 12.40 -19.75
CA VAL A 181 11.82 11.65 -18.52
C VAL A 181 12.43 10.30 -18.89
N PRO A 182 13.55 9.92 -18.29
CA PRO A 182 14.16 8.63 -18.61
C PRO A 182 13.27 7.48 -18.15
N LEU A 183 13.11 6.47 -19.01
CA LEU A 183 12.14 5.38 -18.85
C LEU A 183 12.27 4.64 -17.51
N TRP A 184 13.49 4.56 -16.94
CA TRP A 184 13.73 3.92 -15.65
C TRP A 184 12.96 4.57 -14.49
N VAL A 185 12.64 5.87 -14.57
CA VAL A 185 11.88 6.58 -13.51
C VAL A 185 10.45 6.06 -13.44
N TYR A 186 9.81 5.87 -14.60
CA TYR A 186 8.48 5.26 -14.68
C TYR A 186 8.50 3.80 -14.22
N VAL A 187 9.54 3.05 -14.59
CA VAL A 187 9.72 1.66 -14.14
C VAL A 187 9.91 1.59 -12.62
N ALA A 188 10.70 2.49 -12.04
CA ALA A 188 10.91 2.57 -10.60
C ALA A 188 9.60 2.92 -9.86
N ALA A 189 8.88 3.94 -10.31
CA ALA A 189 7.58 4.32 -9.76
C ALA A 189 6.56 3.17 -9.82
N ALA A 190 6.50 2.48 -10.96
CA ALA A 190 5.67 1.29 -11.14
C ALA A 190 6.06 0.16 -10.18
N ALA A 191 7.35 -0.12 -10.04
CA ALA A 191 7.87 -1.20 -9.20
C ALA A 191 7.59 -0.94 -7.70
N PHE A 192 7.91 0.26 -7.20
CA PHE A 192 7.65 0.62 -5.79
C PHE A 192 6.16 0.57 -5.46
N SER A 193 5.31 1.08 -6.37
CA SER A 193 3.86 1.04 -6.19
C SER A 193 3.31 -0.40 -6.21
N ALA A 194 3.71 -1.22 -7.19
CA ALA A 194 3.27 -2.61 -7.30
C ALA A 194 3.72 -3.45 -6.09
N VAL A 195 5.00 -3.36 -5.72
CA VAL A 195 5.55 -4.10 -4.58
C VAL A 195 4.91 -3.63 -3.28
N GLY A 196 4.75 -2.31 -3.09
CA GLY A 196 4.15 -1.77 -1.88
C GLY A 196 2.69 -2.17 -1.69
N ILE A 197 1.89 -2.18 -2.75
CA ILE A 197 0.50 -2.67 -2.68
C ILE A 197 0.44 -4.18 -2.43
N LEU A 198 1.32 -4.99 -3.04
CA LEU A 198 1.39 -6.43 -2.75
C LEU A 198 1.74 -6.71 -1.29
N VAL A 199 2.76 -6.03 -0.75
CA VAL A 199 3.16 -6.17 0.65
C VAL A 199 2.03 -5.72 1.57
N PHE A 200 1.35 -4.61 1.24
CA PHE A 200 0.19 -4.14 1.98
C PHE A 200 -0.94 -5.16 2.02
N GLU A 201 -1.31 -5.75 0.89
CA GLU A 201 -2.40 -6.73 0.81
C GLU A 201 -2.06 -8.05 1.53
N ILE A 202 -0.82 -8.52 1.43
CA ILE A 202 -0.35 -9.70 2.19
C ILE A 202 -0.40 -9.42 3.70
N THR A 203 0.05 -8.23 4.11
CA THR A 203 0.00 -7.80 5.52
C THR A 203 -1.44 -7.66 6.01
N ALA A 204 -2.34 -7.14 5.17
CA ALA A 204 -3.77 -7.05 5.44
C ALA A 204 -4.41 -8.43 5.62
N LEU A 205 -4.07 -9.39 4.76
CA LEU A 205 -4.53 -10.77 4.83
C LEU A 205 -4.08 -11.43 6.13
N TYR A 206 -2.79 -11.29 6.44
CA TYR A 206 -2.20 -11.85 7.66
C TYR A 206 -2.90 -11.31 8.91
N ARG A 207 -3.12 -9.99 8.96
CA ARG A 207 -3.87 -9.34 10.03
C ARG A 207 -5.31 -9.86 10.15
N ARG A 208 -6.02 -10.06 9.04
CA ARG A 208 -7.39 -10.61 9.06
C ARG A 208 -7.44 -12.03 9.59
N ILE A 209 -6.47 -12.87 9.24
CA ILE A 209 -6.39 -14.26 9.72
C ILE A 209 -6.10 -14.31 11.22
N VAL A 210 -5.14 -13.51 11.68
CA VAL A 210 -4.78 -13.43 13.10
C VAL A 210 -5.92 -12.82 13.92
N GLY A 211 -6.56 -11.77 13.40
CA GLY A 211 -7.75 -11.16 13.99
C GLY A 211 -8.90 -12.15 14.16
N LEU A 212 -9.13 -13.04 13.18
CA LEU A 212 -10.13 -14.10 13.30
C LEU A 212 -9.76 -15.21 14.30
N HIS A 213 -8.47 -15.45 14.54
CA HIS A 213 -8.03 -16.44 15.52
C HIS A 213 -8.32 -16.00 16.97
N TYR A 214 -8.26 -14.69 17.24
CA TYR A 214 -8.47 -14.11 18.57
C TYR A 214 -9.87 -13.58 18.83
N HIS A 215 -10.75 -13.58 17.82
CA HIS A 215 -12.08 -13.00 17.86
C HIS A 215 -13.12 -13.94 17.23
N SER A 216 -13.89 -14.64 18.06
CA SER A 216 -15.28 -14.93 17.68
C SER A 216 -16.03 -13.59 17.63
N LEU A 217 -16.67 -13.32 16.49
CA LEU A 217 -17.86 -12.46 16.46
C LEU A 217 -18.88 -12.94 17.48
#